data_AF-K2CT60-F1
#
_entry.id   AF-K2CT60-F1
#
_cell.length_a   1.000
_cell.length_b   1.000
_cell.length_c   1.000
_cell.angle_alpha   90.00
_cell.angle_beta   90.00
_cell.angle_gamma   90.00
#
_symmetry.space_group_name_H-M   'P 1'
#
loop_
_entity.id
_entity.type
_entity.pdbx_description
1 polymer ?
#
loop_
_entity_poly.entity_id
_entity_poly.type
_entity_poly.pdbx_seq_one_letter_code
_entity_poly.pdbx_strand_id
1 'polypeptide(L)'
;MPINKKYPLEILMPLCRDFFPNDSKRCIVFEYVMLKGINDSLTHAKQLIRLLDNMPCKVNLIPFNPFPKTNYVCSDRETILAFQDRLTKAGVKTWVRKTRGEDIDAACGQLAGDFKDRTGRHERWEKTGKLVPGVKKGGKKTEAIILWSE
;
A
#
# COMPACT_ATOMS: atom_id res chain seq x y z
N MET A 1 3.43 2.36 -8.81
CA MET A 1 2.73 3.15 -7.76
C MET A 1 2.79 4.64 -8.13
N PRO A 2 1.69 5.29 -8.58
CA PRO A 2 1.74 6.64 -9.16
C PRO A 2 2.29 7.73 -8.24
N ILE A 3 2.09 7.60 -6.92
CA ILE A 3 2.64 8.52 -5.92
C ILE A 3 4.18 8.60 -5.97
N ASN A 4 4.85 7.54 -6.43
CA ASN A 4 6.31 7.50 -6.59
C ASN A 4 6.81 8.49 -7.65
N LYS A 5 5.94 8.97 -8.55
CA LYS A 5 6.28 10.05 -9.50
C LYS A 5 6.43 11.41 -8.78
N LYS A 6 5.68 11.61 -7.69
CA LYS A 6 5.69 12.85 -6.89
C LYS A 6 6.71 12.77 -5.76
N TYR A 7 6.83 11.60 -5.13
CA TYR A 7 7.75 11.34 -4.02
C TYR A 7 8.53 10.05 -4.31
N PRO A 8 9.63 10.14 -5.07
CA PRO A 8 10.41 8.98 -5.43
C PRO A 8 11.24 8.47 -4.24
N LEU A 9 11.78 7.25 -4.36
CA LEU A 9 12.47 6.56 -3.25
C LEU A 9 13.70 7.33 -2.74
N GLU A 10 14.36 8.08 -3.62
CA GLU A 10 15.54 8.91 -3.29
C GLU A 10 15.18 10.02 -2.30
N ILE A 11 13.92 10.47 -2.28
CA ILE A 11 13.41 11.45 -1.31
C ILE A 11 12.82 10.74 -0.08
N LEU A 12 12.09 9.64 -0.29
CA LEU A 12 11.41 8.93 0.79
C LEU A 12 12.39 8.25 1.77
N MET A 13 13.43 7.60 1.25
CA MET A 13 14.32 6.77 2.06
C MET A 13 15.14 7.57 3.08
N PRO A 14 15.73 8.74 2.76
CA PRO A 14 16.36 9.60 3.76
C PRO A 14 15.41 9.98 4.90
N LEU A 15 14.18 10.40 4.56
CA LEU A 15 13.16 10.75 5.56
C LEU A 15 12.82 9.58 6.47
N CYS A 16 12.75 8.37 5.92
CA CYS A 16 12.55 7.15 6.71
C CYS A 16 13.70 6.86 7.67
N ARG A 17 14.96 7.14 7.30
CA ARG A 17 16.13 6.95 8.18
C ARG A 17 16.07 7.91 9.37
N ASP A 18 15.65 9.14 9.10
CA ASP A 18 15.64 10.22 10.09
C ASP A 18 14.35 10.24 10.94
N PHE A 19 13.40 9.34 10.69
CA PHE A 19 12.10 9.38 11.34
C PHE A 19 12.13 8.95 12.82
N PHE A 20 13.05 8.05 13.19
CA PHE A 20 13.21 7.56 14.57
C PHE A 20 14.69 7.58 15.03
N PRO A 21 15.34 8.75 15.12
CA PRO A 21 16.79 8.84 15.30
C PRO A 21 17.28 8.30 16.66
N ASN A 22 16.42 8.33 17.69
CA ASN A 22 16.80 7.97 19.08
C ASN A 22 15.84 6.94 19.72
N ASP A 23 14.96 6.31 18.95
CA ASP A 23 14.02 5.31 19.47
C ASP A 23 14.38 3.92 18.95
N SER A 24 15.23 3.21 19.69
CA SER A 24 15.66 1.85 19.37
C SER A 24 14.54 0.80 19.47
N LYS A 25 13.37 1.16 20.01
CA LYS A 25 12.21 0.26 20.13
C LYS A 25 11.28 0.40 18.93
N ARG A 26 11.33 1.53 18.21
CA ARG A 26 10.52 1.78 17.02
C ARG A 26 11.31 1.45 15.77
N CYS A 27 10.60 0.91 14.79
CA CYS A 27 11.13 0.64 13.47
C CYS A 27 10.01 0.81 12.44
N ILE A 28 10.38 1.19 11.23
CA ILE A 28 9.43 1.26 10.12
C ILE A 28 9.12 -0.16 9.65
N VAL A 29 7.84 -0.41 9.36
CA VAL A 29 7.40 -1.66 8.73
C VAL A 29 7.07 -1.34 7.28
N PHE A 30 7.84 -1.92 6.35
CA PHE A 30 7.58 -1.81 4.92
C PHE A 30 6.62 -2.91 4.49
N GLU A 31 5.55 -2.54 3.80
CA GLU A 31 4.63 -3.47 3.16
C GLU A 31 5.07 -3.71 1.72
N TYR A 32 5.25 -4.97 1.35
CA TYR A 32 5.72 -5.39 0.02
C TYR A 32 4.74 -6.38 -0.59
N VAL A 33 3.98 -5.93 -1.59
CA VAL A 33 3.02 -6.79 -2.30
C VAL A 33 3.77 -7.69 -3.28
N MET A 34 3.50 -8.99 -3.23
CA MET A 34 4.16 -10.01 -4.06
C MET A 34 3.39 -10.20 -5.38
N LEU A 35 3.94 -9.64 -6.46
CA LEU A 35 3.37 -9.68 -7.80
C LEU A 35 4.22 -10.56 -8.72
N LYS A 36 3.59 -11.61 -9.25
CA LYS A 36 4.24 -12.63 -10.07
C LYS A 36 4.93 -12.04 -11.29
N GLY A 37 6.24 -12.29 -11.43
CA GLY A 37 7.04 -11.86 -12.57
C GLY A 37 7.33 -10.36 -12.65
N ILE A 38 6.83 -9.57 -11.70
CA ILE A 38 6.97 -8.10 -11.70
C ILE A 38 7.99 -7.67 -10.65
N ASN A 39 7.81 -8.10 -9.41
CA ASN A 39 8.65 -7.65 -8.30
C ASN A 39 9.09 -8.78 -7.35
N ASP A 40 8.88 -10.04 -7.73
CA ASP A 40 9.07 -11.20 -6.86
C ASP A 40 10.35 -12.02 -7.11
N SER A 41 11.20 -11.58 -8.03
CA SER A 41 12.50 -12.22 -8.27
C SER A 41 13.48 -12.06 -7.11
N LEU A 42 14.42 -13.00 -6.97
CA LEU A 42 15.51 -12.89 -5.99
C LEU A 42 16.46 -11.70 -6.26
N THR A 43 16.48 -11.17 -7.49
CA THR A 43 17.19 -9.93 -7.81
C THR A 43 16.52 -8.72 -7.15
N HIS A 44 15.19 -8.67 -7.15
CA HIS A 44 14.44 -7.63 -6.43
C HIS A 44 14.66 -7.74 -4.92
N ALA A 45 14.73 -8.95 -4.35
CA ALA A 45 15.09 -9.14 -2.95
C ALA A 45 16.48 -8.55 -2.62
N LYS A 46 17.48 -8.76 -3.49
CA LYS A 46 18.82 -8.16 -3.34
C LYS A 46 18.79 -6.63 -3.38
N GLN A 47 18.01 -6.06 -4.28
CA GLN A 47 17.83 -4.60 -4.38
C GLN A 47 17.15 -4.04 -3.13
N LEU A 48 16.13 -4.73 -2.62
CA LEU A 48 15.42 -4.34 -1.40
C LEU A 48 16.35 -4.38 -0.18
N ILE A 49 17.18 -5.41 -0.04
CA ILE A 49 18.18 -5.49 1.04
C ILE A 49 19.12 -4.28 1.00
N ARG A 50 19.64 -3.93 -0.17
CA ARG A 50 20.52 -2.75 -0.33
C ARG A 50 19.81 -1.45 0.00
N LEU A 51 18.54 -1.32 -0.39
CA LEU A 51 17.74 -0.14 -0.13
C LEU A 51 17.52 0.07 1.38
N LEU A 52 17.27 -1.03 2.10
CA LEU A 52 16.98 -1.05 3.53
C LEU A 52 18.22 -1.12 4.43
N ASP A 53 19.41 -1.19 3.83
CA ASP A 53 20.66 -1.30 4.59
C ASP A 53 20.85 -0.13 5.54
N ASN A 54 21.44 -0.38 6.72
CA ASN A 54 21.63 0.61 7.79
C ASN A 54 20.35 1.34 8.25
N MET A 55 19.17 0.72 8.15
CA MET A 55 17.91 1.24 8.70
C MET A 55 17.23 0.20 9.59
N PRO A 56 16.88 0.52 10.85
CA PRO A 56 16.08 -0.37 11.67
C PRO A 56 14.67 -0.47 11.07
N CYS A 57 14.41 -1.60 10.41
CA CYS A 57 13.13 -1.82 9.75
C CYS A 57 12.71 -3.30 9.78
N LYS A 58 11.48 -3.50 9.35
CA LYS A 58 10.79 -4.77 9.21
C LYS A 58 10.12 -4.81 7.84
N VAL A 59 9.97 -6.00 7.27
CA VAL A 59 9.27 -6.18 5.99
C VAL A 59 8.10 -7.14 6.18
N ASN A 60 6.93 -6.73 5.70
CA ASN A 60 5.75 -7.59 5.59
C ASN A 60 5.53 -7.90 4.11
N LEU A 61 5.77 -9.16 3.72
CA LEU A 61 5.39 -9.67 2.41
C LEU A 61 3.89 -9.93 2.40
N ILE A 62 3.19 -9.37 1.42
CA ILE A 62 1.74 -9.45 1.27
C ILE A 62 1.45 -10.23 -0.02
N PRO A 63 0.98 -11.49 0.07
CA PRO A 63 0.45 -12.18 -1.10
C PRO A 63 -0.65 -11.33 -1.73
N PHE A 64 -0.57 -11.12 -3.04
CA PHE A 64 -1.53 -10.28 -3.74
C PHE A 64 -2.92 -10.94 -3.76
N ASN A 65 -3.94 -10.18 -3.37
CA ASN A 65 -5.33 -10.62 -3.48
C ASN A 65 -5.90 -10.14 -4.83
N PRO A 66 -6.20 -11.04 -5.79
CA PRO A 66 -6.74 -10.64 -7.08
C PRO A 66 -8.15 -10.04 -6.95
N PHE A 67 -8.49 -9.11 -7.85
CA PHE A 67 -9.82 -8.51 -7.96
C PHE A 67 -10.20 -8.35 -9.44
N PRO A 68 -11.51 -8.24 -9.77
CA PRO A 68 -11.94 -8.14 -11.17
C PRO A 68 -11.23 -7.00 -11.92
N LYS A 69 -10.80 -7.26 -13.16
CA LYS A 69 -10.09 -6.32 -14.07
C LYS A 69 -8.63 -6.03 -13.71
N THR A 70 -8.01 -6.77 -12.78
CA THR A 70 -6.56 -6.68 -12.57
C THR A 70 -5.80 -7.61 -13.52
N ASN A 71 -4.70 -7.13 -14.09
CA ASN A 71 -3.76 -7.95 -14.89
C ASN A 71 -2.65 -8.56 -14.02
N TYR A 72 -2.70 -8.33 -12.71
CA TYR A 72 -1.68 -8.81 -11.78
C TYR A 72 -2.03 -10.17 -11.22
N VAL A 73 -1.00 -10.98 -10.98
CA VAL A 73 -1.11 -12.33 -10.44
C VAL A 73 -0.32 -12.42 -9.15
N CYS A 74 -0.84 -13.15 -8.17
CA CYS A 74 -0.12 -13.44 -6.94
C CYS A 74 1.09 -14.34 -7.23
N SER A 75 2.23 -14.02 -6.62
CA SER A 75 3.41 -14.89 -6.67
C SER A 75 3.10 -16.27 -6.05
N ASP A 76 3.70 -17.31 -6.62
CA ASP A 76 3.56 -18.66 -6.09
C ASP A 76 4.19 -18.75 -4.68
N ARG A 77 3.64 -19.62 -3.83
CA ARG A 77 4.06 -19.76 -2.43
C ARG A 77 5.57 -19.99 -2.28
N GLU A 78 6.16 -20.82 -3.13
CA GLU A 78 7.59 -21.12 -3.12
C GLU A 78 8.44 -19.87 -3.40
N THR A 79 8.03 -19.05 -4.36
CA THR A 79 8.69 -17.77 -4.67
C THR A 79 8.62 -16.81 -3.48
N ILE A 80 7.46 -16.70 -2.83
CA ILE A 80 7.29 -15.86 -1.65
C ILE A 80 8.20 -16.32 -0.50
N LEU A 81 8.26 -17.63 -0.25
CA LEU A 81 9.11 -18.21 0.80
C LEU A 81 10.61 -18.05 0.47
N ALA A 82 11.01 -18.23 -0.78
CA ALA A 82 12.39 -18.00 -1.22
C ALA A 82 12.79 -16.52 -1.07
N PHE A 83 11.88 -15.59 -1.40
CA PHE A 83 12.08 -14.17 -1.19
C PHE A 83 12.21 -13.84 0.30
N GLN A 84 11.32 -14.38 1.14
CA GLN A 84 11.38 -14.23 2.60
C GLN A 84 12.70 -14.75 3.17
N ASP A 85 13.12 -15.96 2.77
CA ASP A 85 14.36 -16.59 3.21
C ASP A 85 15.57 -15.72 2.82
N ARG A 86 15.58 -15.18 1.60
CA ARG A 86 16.65 -14.28 1.13
C ARG A 86 16.77 -13.03 1.99
N LEU A 87 15.65 -12.39 2.35
CA LEU A 87 15.62 -11.22 3.23
C LEU A 87 16.07 -11.57 4.65
N THR A 88 15.55 -12.68 5.18
CA THR A 88 15.84 -13.13 6.56
C THR A 88 17.31 -13.49 6.73
N LYS A 89 17.91 -14.19 5.76
CA LYS A 89 19.35 -14.51 5.73
C LYS A 89 20.23 -13.26 5.65
N ALA A 90 19.70 -12.14 5.17
CA ALA A 90 20.40 -10.86 5.16
C ALA A 90 20.17 -10.03 6.45
N GLY A 91 19.50 -10.59 7.46
CA GLY A 91 19.23 -9.92 8.73
C GLY A 91 17.96 -9.05 8.74
N VAL A 92 17.19 -9.01 7.65
CA VAL A 92 15.94 -8.24 7.56
C VAL A 92 14.80 -9.05 8.17
N LYS A 93 14.21 -8.56 9.27
CA LYS A 93 13.05 -9.19 9.92
C LYS A 93 11.85 -9.17 8.98
N THR A 94 11.44 -10.36 8.52
CA THR A 94 10.46 -10.50 7.44
C THR A 94 9.35 -11.49 7.79
N TRP A 95 8.09 -11.10 7.60
CA TRP A 95 6.92 -11.98 7.74
C TRP A 95 6.10 -12.03 6.45
N VAL A 96 5.52 -13.18 6.17
CA VAL A 96 4.46 -13.31 5.16
C VAL A 96 3.12 -13.13 5.86
N ARG A 97 2.32 -12.16 5.42
CA ARG A 97 0.95 -12.02 5.92
C ARG A 97 0.13 -13.22 5.50
N LYS A 98 -0.53 -13.85 6.46
CA LYS A 98 -1.58 -14.83 6.17
C LYS A 98 -2.71 -14.12 5.44
N THR A 99 -3.09 -14.62 4.27
CA THR A 99 -4.33 -14.23 3.61
C THR A 99 -5.48 -14.62 4.54
N ARG A 100 -6.27 -13.64 4.98
CA ARG A 100 -7.50 -13.91 5.72
C ARG A 100 -8.58 -14.16 4.67
N GLY A 101 -9.19 -15.36 4.64
CA GLY A 101 -10.33 -15.67 3.78
C GLY A 101 -10.04 -16.49 2.51
N GLU A 102 -9.05 -17.38 2.51
CA GLU A 102 -8.98 -18.45 1.48
C GLU A 102 -9.90 -19.64 1.83
N ASP A 103 -10.25 -19.82 3.12
CA ASP A 103 -11.17 -20.89 3.57
C ASP A 103 -12.66 -20.48 3.53
N ILE A 104 -12.94 -19.21 3.23
CA ILE A 104 -14.28 -18.60 3.14
C ILE A 104 -14.09 -17.35 2.31
N ASP A 105 -14.77 -17.24 1.15
CA ASP A 105 -14.78 -16.13 0.15
C ASP A 105 -14.94 -14.72 0.75
N ALA A 106 -13.99 -14.31 1.57
CA ALA A 106 -14.00 -13.11 2.40
C ALA A 106 -12.62 -12.45 2.41
N ALA A 107 -11.74 -12.82 1.47
CA ALA A 107 -10.48 -12.13 1.24
C ALA A 107 -10.76 -10.70 0.74
N CYS A 108 -10.39 -9.74 1.59
CA CYS A 108 -10.59 -8.31 1.40
C CYS A 108 -10.16 -7.78 0.01
N GLY A 109 -11.18 -7.53 -0.80
CA GLY A 109 -11.27 -6.59 -1.93
C GLY A 109 -12.71 -6.08 -2.14
N GLN A 110 -13.64 -6.48 -1.27
CA GLN A 110 -15.09 -6.32 -1.42
C GLN A 110 -15.69 -5.17 -0.61
N LEU A 111 -14.89 -4.17 -0.21
CA LEU A 111 -15.45 -2.85 0.09
C LEU A 111 -15.83 -2.07 -1.19
N ALA A 112 -15.89 -2.75 -2.34
CA ALA A 112 -16.82 -2.40 -3.41
C ALA A 112 -18.23 -2.90 -3.05
N GLY A 113 -18.75 -2.46 -1.90
CA GLY A 113 -20.19 -2.51 -1.69
C GLY A 113 -20.81 -1.62 -2.76
N ASP A 114 -21.83 -2.12 -3.45
CA ASP A 114 -22.65 -1.35 -4.37
C ASP A 114 -23.18 -0.11 -3.61
N PHE A 115 -22.48 1.01 -3.76
CA PHE A 115 -22.71 2.21 -2.96
C PHE A 115 -23.94 2.91 -3.54
N LYS A 116 -25.13 2.35 -3.30
CA LYS A 116 -26.37 3.12 -3.41
C LYS A 116 -26.30 4.19 -2.33
N ASP A 117 -25.89 5.39 -2.73
CA ASP A 117 -25.95 6.58 -1.92
C ASP A 117 -27.39 6.80 -1.44
N ARG A 118 -27.73 6.30 -0.25
CA ARG A 118 -29.05 6.50 0.38
C ARG A 118 -29.22 7.93 0.90
N THR A 119 -28.20 8.78 0.77
CA THR A 119 -28.22 10.15 1.32
C THR A 119 -28.60 11.21 0.30
N GLY A 120 -28.81 10.85 -0.99
CA GLY A 120 -29.28 11.76 -2.03
C GLY A 120 -28.45 13.03 -2.17
N ARG A 121 -27.18 12.99 -1.72
CA ARG A 121 -26.33 14.17 -1.60
C ARG A 121 -25.92 14.70 -2.98
N HIS A 122 -25.76 13.79 -3.94
CA HIS A 122 -25.45 14.13 -5.32
C HIS A 122 -26.61 14.86 -6.02
N GLU A 123 -27.84 14.33 -5.94
CA GLU A 123 -29.04 14.99 -6.48
C GLU A 123 -29.31 16.35 -5.82
N ARG A 124 -29.04 16.48 -4.52
CA ARG A 124 -29.23 17.74 -3.80
C ARG A 124 -28.20 18.79 -4.22
N TRP A 125 -26.97 18.38 -4.55
CA TRP A 125 -25.93 19.28 -5.07
C TRP A 125 -26.25 19.79 -6.47
N GLU A 126 -26.69 18.90 -7.37
CA GLU A 126 -27.09 19.28 -8.73
C GLU A 126 -28.28 20.26 -8.74
N LYS A 127 -29.22 20.12 -7.80
CA LYS A 127 -30.40 20.99 -7.72
C LYS A 127 -30.18 22.33 -7.01
N THR A 128 -29.21 22.45 -6.09
CA THR A 128 -29.12 23.65 -5.23
C THR A 128 -27.75 24.32 -5.17
N GLY A 129 -26.69 23.70 -5.71
CA GLY A 129 -25.34 24.28 -5.71
C GLY A 129 -24.76 24.58 -4.32
N LYS A 130 -25.40 24.13 -3.23
CA LYS A 130 -24.99 24.38 -1.85
C LYS A 130 -24.90 23.08 -1.07
N LEU A 131 -23.70 22.77 -0.58
CA LEU A 131 -23.48 21.71 0.40
C LEU A 131 -23.90 22.23 1.78
N VAL A 132 -25.07 21.80 2.24
CA VAL A 132 -25.59 21.83 3.63
C VAL A 132 -25.65 23.22 4.32
N PRO A 133 -26.78 23.63 4.91
CA PRO A 133 -26.81 24.82 5.76
C PRO A 133 -26.08 24.52 7.08
N GLY A 134 -24.97 25.22 7.37
CA GLY A 134 -24.40 25.24 8.73
C GLY A 134 -22.88 25.16 8.86
N VAL A 135 -22.11 24.96 7.78
CA VAL A 135 -20.63 24.95 7.88
C VAL A 135 -20.06 26.32 7.54
N LYS A 136 -19.55 27.03 8.55
CA LYS A 136 -18.80 28.28 8.36
C LYS A 136 -17.55 28.00 7.52
N LYS A 137 -17.30 28.83 6.49
CA LYS A 137 -16.04 28.84 5.73
C LYS A 137 -14.87 29.23 6.66
N GLY A 138 -14.21 28.23 7.23
CA GLY A 138 -12.89 28.35 7.87
C GLY A 138 -11.84 27.78 6.93
N GLY A 139 -10.88 28.60 6.53
CA GLY A 139 -9.91 28.29 5.48
C GLY A 139 -8.99 27.10 5.77
N LYS A 140 -8.78 26.28 4.74
CA LYS A 140 -7.49 25.96 4.11
C LYS A 140 -7.80 24.94 3.00
N LYS A 141 -7.43 25.29 1.76
CA LYS A 141 -7.63 24.45 0.57
C LYS A 141 -7.01 23.07 0.81
N THR A 142 -7.84 22.04 0.88
CA THR A 142 -7.44 20.66 0.63
C THR A 142 -7.95 20.35 -0.78
N GLU A 143 -7.06 20.47 -1.76
CA GLU A 143 -7.32 20.06 -3.13
C GLU A 143 -7.35 18.53 -3.17
N ALA A 144 -8.56 17.97 -3.23
CA ALA A 144 -8.79 16.62 -3.70
C ALA A 144 -8.55 16.61 -5.21
N ILE A 145 -7.35 16.21 -5.64
CA ILE A 145 -7.07 15.94 -7.05
C ILE A 145 -7.43 14.48 -7.32
N ILE A 146 -8.62 14.31 -7.89
CA ILE A 146 -9.02 13.13 -8.65
C ILE A 146 -8.33 13.24 -10.01
N LEU A 147 -7.49 12.28 -10.38
CA LEU A 147 -7.06 12.08 -11.76
C LEU A 147 -7.17 10.60 -12.11
N TRP A 148 -8.26 10.27 -12.81
CA TRP A 148 -8.30 9.23 -13.83
C TRP A 148 -7.82 9.83 -15.14
N SER A 149 -6.94 9.14 -15.86
CA SER A 149 -6.81 9.22 -17.31
C SER A 149 -5.98 8.03 -17.79
N GLU A 150 -6.44 7.47 -18.89
CA GLU A 150 -5.94 6.42 -19.80
C GLU A 150 -4.44 6.07 -19.75
#